data_AF-A0A3M8SRM7-F1
#
_entry.id   AF-A0A3M8SRM7-F1
#
_cell.length_a   1.000
_cell.length_b   1.000
_cell.length_c   1.000
_cell.angle_alpha   90.00
_cell.angle_beta   90.00
_cell.angle_gamma   90.00
#
_symmetry.space_group_name_H-M   'P 1'
#
loop_
_entity.id
_entity.type
_entity.pdbx_description
1 polymer ?
#
loop_
_entity_poly.entity_id
_entity_poly.type
_entity_poly.pdbx_seq_one_letter_code
_entity_poly.pdbx_strand_id
1 'polypeptide(L)'
;MPLSAHAATADPGPSKAVVLSNAEFARLYGEKALTKPVGAAVSPLRGRTATTSESVTAHAWHTNKFNSRDVHGREIPTRWGNSKLGWNHFSGPHNIHNEKVVKAAYNEHPEASKGYRKEFGAVVLKDGHTVAKIRVISWWHWQTKDHRYKLPGHRGKIGTITAFCQGVNRCPDVVNTV
;
A
#
# COMPACT_ATOMS: atom_id res chain seq x y z
N MET A 1 3.71 48.25 34.18
CA MET A 1 4.26 46.89 33.96
C MET A 1 3.43 46.21 32.89
N PRO A 2 3.95 45.86 31.70
CA PRO A 2 3.19 45.06 30.76
C PRO A 2 3.48 43.56 31.01
N LEU A 3 2.41 42.78 31.13
CA LEU A 3 2.45 41.32 31.15
C LEU A 3 2.79 40.82 29.74
N SER A 4 3.99 40.24 29.57
CA SER A 4 4.35 39.50 28.37
C SER A 4 3.52 38.22 28.27
N ALA A 5 2.59 38.19 27.31
CA ALA A 5 1.95 36.95 26.88
C ALA A 5 2.99 36.05 26.21
N HIS A 6 3.33 34.95 26.87
CA HIS A 6 4.09 33.87 26.24
C HIS A 6 3.16 33.14 25.28
N ALA A 7 3.40 33.31 23.98
CA ALA A 7 2.81 32.44 22.98
C ALA A 7 3.38 31.03 23.19
N ALA A 8 2.55 30.12 23.70
CA ALA A 8 2.86 28.71 23.75
C ALA A 8 2.96 28.19 22.30
N THR A 9 4.18 27.98 21.82
CA THR A 9 4.42 27.18 20.63
C THR A 9 4.01 25.75 20.99
N ALA A 10 2.85 25.33 20.50
CA ALA A 10 2.45 23.93 20.54
C ALA A 10 3.52 23.13 19.79
N ASP A 11 4.25 22.29 20.52
CA ASP A 11 5.17 21.32 19.96
C ASP A 11 4.34 20.37 19.08
N PRO A 12 4.51 20.34 17.74
CA PRO A 12 3.85 19.34 16.94
C PRO A 12 4.52 18.01 17.29
N GLY A 13 3.92 17.24 18.20
CA GLY A 13 4.31 15.86 18.44
C GLY A 13 4.48 15.12 17.10
N PRO A 14 5.31 14.05 17.05
CA PRO A 14 5.76 13.46 15.79
C PRO A 14 4.58 13.23 14.86
N SER A 15 4.52 13.99 13.76
CA SER A 15 3.33 13.96 12.92
C SER A 15 3.16 12.56 12.34
N LYS A 16 1.97 12.01 12.52
CA LYS A 16 1.66 10.67 12.05
C LYS A 16 1.57 10.71 10.52
N ALA A 17 2.18 9.71 9.87
CA ALA A 17 2.02 9.55 8.44
C ALA A 17 0.53 9.30 8.09
N VAL A 18 0.09 9.84 6.96
CA VAL A 18 -1.27 9.67 6.43
C VAL A 18 -1.19 9.02 5.05
N VAL A 19 -2.14 8.15 4.74
CA VAL A 19 -2.28 7.58 3.39
C VAL A 19 -3.60 8.05 2.78
N LEU A 20 -3.54 8.49 1.52
CA LEU A 20 -4.68 8.95 0.72
C LEU A 20 -4.72 8.14 -0.58
N SER A 21 -5.91 7.85 -1.11
CA SER A 21 -5.99 7.39 -2.51
C SER A 21 -5.46 8.46 -3.46
N ASN A 22 -5.11 8.09 -4.69
CA ASN A 22 -4.65 9.09 -5.66
C ASN A 22 -5.73 10.12 -5.98
N ALA A 23 -7.00 9.72 -6.05
CA ALA A 23 -8.15 10.62 -6.18
C ALA A 23 -8.30 11.58 -5.00
N GLU A 24 -8.18 11.09 -3.76
CA GLU A 24 -8.23 11.95 -2.56
C GLU A 24 -7.08 12.95 -2.53
N PHE A 25 -5.86 12.49 -2.85
CA PHE A 25 -4.69 13.34 -2.94
C PHE A 25 -4.84 14.38 -4.06
N ALA A 26 -5.29 13.99 -5.25
CA ALA A 26 -5.53 14.91 -6.36
C ALA A 26 -6.60 15.96 -6.03
N ARG A 27 -7.65 15.60 -5.28
CA ARG A 27 -8.67 16.55 -4.82
C ARG A 27 -8.09 17.62 -3.89
N LEU A 28 -7.13 17.25 -3.03
CA LEU A 28 -6.53 18.17 -2.06
C LEU A 28 -5.37 18.99 -2.61
N TYR A 29 -4.54 18.40 -3.48
CA TYR A 29 -3.26 18.97 -3.92
C TYR A 29 -3.15 19.19 -5.44
N GLY A 30 -4.18 18.80 -6.20
CA GLY A 30 -4.24 18.88 -7.66
C GLY A 30 -3.59 17.67 -8.37
N GLU A 31 -4.12 17.29 -9.52
CA GLU A 31 -3.63 16.13 -10.31
C GLU A 31 -2.15 16.26 -10.71
N LYS A 32 -1.67 17.47 -10.99
CA LYS A 32 -0.26 17.72 -11.32
C LYS A 32 0.69 17.37 -10.16
N ALA A 33 0.21 17.29 -8.91
CA ALA A 33 1.02 16.85 -7.80
C ALA A 33 1.30 15.33 -7.84
N LEU A 34 0.43 14.52 -8.46
CA LEU A 34 0.63 13.08 -8.62
C LEU A 34 1.80 12.73 -9.55
N THR A 35 2.29 13.65 -10.38
CA THR A 35 3.43 13.41 -11.27
C THR A 35 4.76 13.87 -10.69
N LYS A 36 4.76 14.70 -9.63
CA LYS A 36 5.98 15.20 -8.99
C LYS A 36 6.79 14.05 -8.37
N PRO A 37 8.11 13.95 -8.59
CA PRO A 37 8.91 12.90 -7.96
C PRO A 37 8.79 13.00 -6.44
N VAL A 38 8.82 11.84 -5.77
CA VAL A 38 8.97 11.82 -4.30
C VAL A 38 10.33 12.42 -3.99
N GLY A 39 10.38 13.45 -3.13
CA GLY A 39 11.63 14.07 -2.73
C GLY A 39 12.58 12.99 -2.19
N ALA A 40 13.80 12.93 -2.72
CA ALA A 40 14.74 11.85 -2.45
C ALA A 40 15.15 11.81 -0.98
N ALA A 41 14.44 11.05 -0.15
CA ALA A 41 14.97 10.59 1.13
C ALA A 41 15.94 9.43 0.84
N VAL A 42 17.19 9.78 0.52
CA VAL A 42 18.28 8.81 0.45
C VAL A 42 18.55 8.35 1.88
N SER A 43 18.16 7.12 2.21
CA SER A 43 18.74 6.41 3.36
C SER A 43 19.62 5.28 2.81
N PRO A 44 20.92 5.25 3.14
CA PRO A 44 21.80 4.17 2.73
C PRO A 44 21.37 2.87 3.42
N LEU A 45 21.30 1.79 2.64
CA LEU A 45 21.07 0.44 3.14
C LEU A 45 22.16 0.08 4.15
N ARG A 46 21.78 -0.12 5.43
CA ARG A 46 22.53 -1.03 6.30
C ARG A 46 21.92 -2.41 6.12
N GLY A 47 22.68 -3.31 5.50
CA GLY A 47 22.33 -4.71 5.34
C GLY A 47 22.03 -5.34 6.70
N ARG A 48 20.76 -5.64 6.94
CA ARG A 48 20.33 -6.44 8.08
C ARG A 48 20.17 -7.85 7.56
N THR A 49 21.06 -8.73 7.99
CA THR A 49 20.97 -10.18 7.77
C THR A 49 19.60 -10.67 8.24
N ALA A 50 18.93 -11.41 7.36
CA ALA A 50 17.63 -12.00 7.64
C ALA A 50 17.76 -12.98 8.80
N THR A 51 17.18 -12.65 9.96
CA THR A 51 16.95 -13.63 11.01
C THR A 51 15.75 -14.48 10.58
N THR A 52 16.02 -15.68 10.08
CA THR A 52 15.01 -16.74 10.01
C THR A 52 14.85 -17.31 11.41
N SER A 53 13.69 -17.08 12.04
CA SER A 53 12.97 -18.12 12.78
C SER A 53 11.73 -17.52 13.41
N GLU A 54 10.57 -17.89 12.86
CA GLU A 54 9.41 -18.28 13.65
C GLU A 54 8.64 -19.28 12.79
N SER A 55 8.21 -20.39 13.39
CA SER A 55 7.35 -21.39 12.77
C SER A 55 5.97 -20.77 12.53
N VAL A 56 5.86 -19.96 11.49
CA VAL A 56 4.59 -19.46 10.97
C VAL A 56 3.89 -20.64 10.35
N THR A 57 2.73 -21.03 10.89
CA THR A 57 1.81 -21.94 10.21
C THR A 57 1.65 -21.46 8.77
N ALA A 58 2.18 -22.22 7.82
CA ALA A 58 2.22 -21.81 6.43
C ALA A 58 0.78 -21.77 5.92
N HIS A 59 0.20 -20.57 5.85
CA HIS A 59 -1.13 -20.38 5.33
C HIS A 59 -1.13 -20.75 3.85
N ALA A 60 -2.12 -21.52 3.41
CA ALA A 60 -2.31 -21.75 1.99
C ALA A 60 -2.42 -20.41 1.26
N TRP A 61 -1.79 -20.28 0.08
CA TRP A 61 -1.67 -18.99 -0.60
C TRP A 61 -3.04 -18.33 -0.86
N HIS A 62 -4.09 -19.14 -1.02
CA HIS A 62 -5.43 -18.70 -1.36
C HIS A 62 -6.28 -18.29 -0.15
N THR A 63 -5.79 -18.53 1.08
CA THR A 63 -6.47 -18.15 2.33
C THR A 63 -6.54 -16.64 2.44
N ASN A 64 -7.73 -16.14 2.77
CA ASN A 64 -7.95 -14.71 2.93
C ASN A 64 -7.17 -14.18 4.16
N LYS A 65 -6.45 -13.07 3.99
CA LYS A 65 -5.77 -12.36 5.09
C LYS A 65 -6.63 -11.19 5.58
N PHE A 66 -7.16 -10.40 4.65
CA PHE A 66 -8.12 -9.34 4.92
C PHE A 66 -8.87 -8.97 3.65
N ASN A 67 -10.01 -8.30 3.82
CA ASN A 67 -10.79 -7.76 2.72
C ASN A 67 -10.67 -6.23 2.66
N SER A 68 -10.57 -5.72 1.43
CA SER A 68 -10.82 -4.32 1.09
C SER A 68 -12.15 -4.19 0.37
N ARG A 69 -12.68 -2.97 0.26
CA ARG A 69 -13.82 -2.66 -0.60
C ARG A 69 -13.41 -1.57 -1.57
N ASP A 70 -13.89 -1.65 -2.81
CA ASP A 70 -13.76 -0.53 -3.72
C ASP A 70 -14.88 0.51 -3.51
N VAL A 71 -14.84 1.59 -4.29
CA VAL A 71 -15.86 2.66 -4.28
C VAL A 71 -17.29 2.19 -4.57
N HIS A 72 -17.46 1.01 -5.16
CA HIS A 72 -18.78 0.40 -5.41
C HIS A 72 -19.17 -0.60 -4.32
N GLY A 73 -18.42 -0.67 -3.22
CA GLY A 73 -18.64 -1.61 -2.12
C GLY A 73 -18.24 -3.05 -2.43
N ARG A 74 -17.64 -3.33 -3.61
CA ARG A 74 -17.27 -4.68 -4.05
C ARG A 74 -16.05 -5.14 -3.27
N GLU A 75 -16.13 -6.34 -2.69
CA GLU A 75 -15.03 -6.92 -1.92
C GLU A 75 -13.81 -7.23 -2.81
N ILE A 76 -12.63 -6.84 -2.37
CA ILE A 76 -11.34 -7.18 -2.97
C ILE A 76 -10.50 -7.89 -1.89
N PRO A 77 -10.40 -9.23 -1.94
CA PRO A 77 -9.64 -9.98 -0.96
C PRO A 77 -8.14 -9.75 -1.16
N THR A 78 -7.43 -9.56 -0.07
CA THR A 78 -5.98 -9.76 0.00
C THR A 78 -5.75 -11.09 0.68
N ARG A 79 -5.10 -12.00 -0.03
CA ARG A 79 -4.78 -13.33 0.49
C ARG A 79 -3.38 -13.37 1.06
N TRP A 80 -3.12 -14.34 1.93
CA TRP A 80 -1.78 -14.59 2.46
C TRP A 80 -0.74 -14.71 1.34
N GLY A 81 -1.07 -15.40 0.27
CA GLY A 81 -0.21 -15.47 -0.90
C GLY A 81 1.09 -16.24 -0.65
N ASN A 82 2.11 -15.95 -1.45
CA ASN A 82 3.45 -16.55 -1.39
C ASN A 82 4.48 -15.52 -1.89
N SER A 83 5.72 -15.93 -2.19
CA SER A 83 6.77 -15.02 -2.67
C SER A 83 6.48 -14.33 -4.02
N LYS A 84 5.47 -14.78 -4.78
CA LYS A 84 5.11 -14.26 -6.10
C LYS A 84 3.85 -13.41 -6.15
N LEU A 85 2.93 -13.56 -5.19
CA LEU A 85 1.72 -12.74 -5.11
C LEU A 85 1.13 -12.70 -3.69
N GLY A 86 0.26 -11.73 -3.45
CA GLY A 86 -0.49 -11.58 -2.21
C GLY A 86 0.35 -11.00 -1.08
N TRP A 87 -0.16 -11.07 0.15
CA TRP A 87 0.42 -10.44 1.33
C TRP A 87 1.91 -10.74 1.49
N ASN A 88 2.31 -12.01 1.41
CA ASN A 88 3.69 -12.43 1.60
C ASN A 88 4.65 -11.84 0.55
N HIS A 89 4.17 -11.58 -0.67
CA HIS A 89 4.98 -11.00 -1.73
C HIS A 89 5.25 -9.51 -1.51
N PHE A 90 4.25 -8.73 -1.08
CA PHE A 90 4.47 -7.29 -0.88
C PHE A 90 4.88 -6.90 0.53
N SER A 91 4.55 -7.70 1.54
CA SER A 91 5.04 -7.49 2.89
C SER A 91 6.53 -7.82 3.02
N GLY A 92 7.02 -8.89 2.40
CA GLY A 92 8.45 -9.21 2.40
C GLY A 92 9.27 -8.28 1.47
N PRO A 93 9.36 -8.59 0.17
CA PRO A 93 10.12 -7.82 -0.82
C PRO A 93 9.86 -6.31 -0.84
N HIS A 94 8.59 -5.88 -0.73
CA HIS A 94 8.21 -4.47 -0.87
C HIS A 94 8.01 -3.72 0.45
N ASN A 95 8.13 -4.39 1.61
CA ASN A 95 8.01 -3.80 2.95
C ASN A 95 6.68 -3.08 3.24
N ILE A 96 5.56 -3.63 2.76
CA ILE A 96 4.22 -3.11 3.07
C ILE A 96 3.51 -4.09 4.01
N HIS A 97 3.51 -3.76 5.31
CA HIS A 97 2.95 -4.59 6.39
C HIS A 97 1.68 -3.99 7.02
N ASN A 98 1.24 -2.82 6.56
CA ASN A 98 0.05 -2.15 7.09
C ASN A 98 -1.10 -2.25 6.08
N GLU A 99 -2.16 -2.97 6.46
CA GLU A 99 -3.33 -3.19 5.59
C GLU A 99 -4.02 -1.89 5.15
N LYS A 100 -3.91 -0.82 5.94
CA LYS A 100 -4.51 0.48 5.61
C LYS A 100 -3.94 1.06 4.33
N VAL A 101 -2.66 0.82 4.05
CA VAL A 101 -2.00 1.29 2.82
C VAL A 101 -2.67 0.67 1.59
N VAL A 102 -2.95 -0.63 1.65
CA VAL A 102 -3.63 -1.36 0.57
C VAL A 102 -5.10 -0.94 0.48
N LYS A 103 -5.78 -0.80 1.62
CA LYS A 103 -7.20 -0.40 1.67
C LYS A 103 -7.42 1.00 1.12
N ALA A 104 -6.56 1.97 1.45
CA ALA A 104 -6.65 3.34 0.97
C ALA A 104 -6.60 3.43 -0.56
N ALA A 105 -5.74 2.64 -1.21
CA ALA A 105 -5.69 2.62 -2.68
C ALA A 105 -7.00 2.16 -3.34
N TYR A 106 -7.83 1.36 -2.66
CA TYR A 106 -9.12 0.93 -3.21
C TYR A 106 -10.25 1.94 -3.02
N ASN A 107 -10.04 3.05 -2.31
CA ASN A 107 -11.02 4.13 -2.13
C ASN A 107 -11.22 4.99 -3.41
N GLU A 108 -10.80 4.51 -4.57
CA GLU A 108 -10.98 5.15 -5.86
C GLU A 108 -11.33 4.14 -6.96
N HIS A 109 -11.66 4.66 -8.14
CA HIS A 109 -11.74 3.84 -9.35
C HIS A 109 -10.32 3.40 -9.77
N PRO A 110 -10.17 2.22 -10.40
CA PRO A 110 -8.87 1.83 -10.95
C PRO A 110 -8.35 2.87 -11.94
N GLU A 111 -7.11 3.31 -11.77
CA GLU A 111 -6.42 4.22 -12.69
C GLU A 111 -6.17 3.57 -14.05
N ALA A 112 -5.95 2.25 -14.05
CA ALA A 112 -5.75 1.47 -15.26
C ALA A 112 -6.44 0.12 -15.18
N SER A 113 -6.92 -0.35 -16.33
CA SER A 113 -7.60 -1.63 -16.50
C SER A 113 -7.09 -2.33 -17.75
N LYS A 114 -6.58 -3.55 -17.61
CA LYS A 114 -6.19 -4.41 -18.75
C LYS A 114 -6.73 -5.82 -18.53
N GLY A 115 -7.88 -6.13 -19.15
CA GLY A 115 -8.64 -7.35 -18.88
C GLY A 115 -9.00 -7.43 -17.39
N TYR A 116 -8.61 -8.53 -16.74
CA TYR A 116 -8.83 -8.76 -15.30
C TYR A 116 -7.85 -8.02 -14.40
N ARG A 117 -6.78 -7.42 -14.92
CA ARG A 117 -5.85 -6.64 -14.13
C ARG A 117 -6.41 -5.24 -13.89
N LYS A 118 -6.43 -4.82 -12.62
CA LYS A 118 -6.82 -3.47 -12.19
C LYS A 118 -5.70 -2.86 -11.36
N GLU A 119 -5.34 -1.61 -11.66
CA GLU A 119 -4.28 -0.86 -10.97
C GLU A 119 -4.88 0.33 -10.23
N PHE A 120 -4.40 0.56 -9.02
CA PHE A 120 -4.86 1.60 -8.10
C PHE A 120 -3.66 2.34 -7.51
N GLY A 121 -3.87 3.56 -7.03
CA GLY A 121 -2.84 4.41 -6.45
C GLY A 121 -3.15 4.88 -5.04
N ALA A 122 -2.09 5.12 -4.28
CA ALA A 122 -2.17 5.87 -3.05
C ALA A 122 -0.92 6.71 -2.84
N VAL A 123 -1.03 7.78 -2.06
CA VAL A 123 0.07 8.64 -1.66
C VAL A 123 0.20 8.61 -0.14
N VAL A 124 1.43 8.40 0.34
CA VAL A 124 1.76 8.52 1.76
C VAL A 124 2.40 9.87 2.00
N LEU A 125 1.82 10.61 2.96
CA LEU A 125 2.26 11.91 3.43
C LEU A 125 2.84 11.79 4.83
N LYS A 126 3.91 12.54 5.11
CA LYS A 126 4.39 12.79 6.46
C LYS A 126 4.74 14.27 6.57
N ASP A 127 4.28 14.93 7.63
CA ASP A 127 4.46 16.38 7.80
C ASP A 127 3.96 17.20 6.57
N GLY A 128 2.93 16.71 5.87
CA GLY A 128 2.42 17.34 4.63
C GLY A 128 3.27 17.08 3.37
N HIS A 129 4.40 16.37 3.48
CA HIS A 129 5.27 16.02 2.36
C HIS A 129 5.02 14.61 1.85
N THR A 130 5.04 14.43 0.52
CA THR A 130 4.99 13.10 -0.10
C THR A 130 6.26 12.32 0.20
N VAL A 131 6.11 11.20 0.90
CA VAL A 131 7.20 10.28 1.26
C VAL A 131 7.16 8.96 0.48
N ALA A 132 5.99 8.59 -0.07
CA ALA A 132 5.88 7.45 -0.97
C ALA A 132 4.65 7.59 -1.87
N LYS A 133 4.73 6.99 -3.07
CA LYS A 133 3.58 6.71 -3.93
C LYS A 133 3.46 5.21 -4.07
N ILE A 134 2.28 4.68 -3.81
CA ILE A 134 1.98 3.27 -3.77
C ILE A 134 1.20 2.89 -5.04
N ARG A 135 1.55 1.76 -5.62
CA ARG A 135 0.74 1.07 -6.63
C ARG A 135 0.22 -0.21 -6.03
N VAL A 136 -1.08 -0.43 -6.16
CA VAL A 136 -1.74 -1.67 -5.77
C VAL A 136 -2.35 -2.30 -7.01
N ILE A 137 -1.99 -3.56 -7.26
CA ILE A 137 -2.49 -4.30 -8.41
C ILE A 137 -3.38 -5.43 -7.91
N SER A 138 -4.55 -5.53 -8.51
CA SER A 138 -5.49 -6.63 -8.27
C SER A 138 -5.82 -7.39 -9.54
N TRP A 139 -6.23 -8.65 -9.35
CA TRP A 139 -6.66 -9.56 -10.40
C TRP A 139 -8.10 -10.01 -10.19
N TRP A 140 -8.97 -9.60 -11.10
CA TRP A 140 -10.43 -9.70 -11.04
C TRP A 140 -10.98 -10.93 -11.75
N HIS A 141 -10.32 -12.06 -11.53
CA HIS A 141 -10.72 -13.37 -12.04
C HIS A 141 -10.21 -14.46 -11.11
N TRP A 142 -10.82 -15.64 -11.14
CA TRP A 142 -10.47 -16.76 -10.28
C TRP A 142 -9.14 -17.42 -10.67
N GLN A 143 -8.60 -17.09 -11.83
CA GLN A 143 -7.38 -17.66 -12.39
C GLN A 143 -6.51 -16.60 -13.06
N THR A 144 -5.19 -16.66 -12.85
CA THR A 144 -4.19 -15.83 -13.54
C THR A 144 -4.05 -16.20 -15.02
N LYS A 145 -3.60 -15.24 -15.85
CA LYS A 145 -3.43 -15.46 -17.30
C LYS A 145 -2.48 -16.60 -17.66
N ASP A 146 -1.46 -16.83 -16.83
CA ASP A 146 -0.49 -17.93 -16.99
C ASP A 146 -0.96 -19.26 -16.38
N HIS A 147 -2.19 -19.30 -15.86
CA HIS A 147 -2.80 -20.47 -15.21
C HIS A 147 -2.06 -21.01 -13.98
N ARG A 148 -1.03 -20.31 -13.48
CA ARG A 148 -0.23 -20.74 -12.31
C ARG A 148 -1.00 -20.65 -11.00
N TYR A 149 -1.96 -19.74 -10.91
CA TYR A 149 -2.77 -19.55 -9.72
C TYR A 149 -4.25 -19.65 -10.08
N LYS A 150 -4.94 -20.55 -9.39
CA LYS A 150 -6.37 -20.86 -9.58
C LYS A 150 -7.02 -20.97 -8.21
N LEU A 151 -8.09 -20.21 -7.98
CA LEU A 151 -8.86 -20.35 -6.74
C LEU A 151 -9.59 -21.69 -6.70
N PRO A 152 -9.66 -22.35 -5.53
CA PRO A 152 -10.55 -23.49 -5.34
C PRO A 152 -12.00 -23.12 -5.70
N GLY A 153 -12.70 -24.02 -6.39
CA GLY A 153 -14.08 -23.81 -6.83
C GLY A 153 -14.27 -22.84 -7.99
N HIS A 154 -13.18 -22.36 -8.61
CA HIS A 154 -13.18 -21.63 -9.89
C HIS A 154 -14.14 -20.43 -9.95
N ARG A 155 -14.27 -19.71 -8.82
CA ARG A 155 -15.19 -18.59 -8.67
C ARG A 155 -14.56 -17.39 -7.96
N GLY A 156 -15.14 -16.21 -8.18
CA GLY A 156 -14.69 -14.96 -7.57
C GLY A 156 -13.41 -14.41 -8.20
N LYS A 157 -12.65 -13.65 -7.40
CA LYS A 157 -11.43 -12.95 -7.84
C LYS A 157 -10.24 -13.29 -6.96
N ILE A 158 -9.05 -13.43 -7.54
CA ILE A 158 -7.77 -13.58 -6.81
C ILE A 158 -7.48 -12.35 -5.94
N GLY A 159 -7.97 -11.16 -6.33
CA GLY A 159 -7.86 -9.95 -5.52
C GLY A 159 -6.45 -9.35 -5.58
N THR A 160 -5.95 -8.81 -4.47
CA THR A 160 -4.64 -8.12 -4.44
C THR A 160 -3.51 -9.09 -4.76
N ILE A 161 -2.79 -8.83 -5.86
CA ILE A 161 -1.63 -9.66 -6.26
C ILE A 161 -0.31 -9.03 -5.84
N THR A 162 -0.19 -7.69 -5.83
CA THR A 162 1.00 -7.01 -5.30
C THR A 162 0.66 -5.57 -4.90
N ALA A 163 1.49 -5.01 -4.01
CA ALA A 163 1.53 -3.60 -3.65
C ALA A 163 3.00 -3.18 -3.54
N PHE A 164 3.37 -2.00 -4.03
CA PHE A 164 4.76 -1.54 -3.99
C PHE A 164 4.86 -0.02 -4.08
N CYS A 165 6.00 0.53 -3.65
CA CYS A 165 6.32 1.94 -3.81
C CYS A 165 6.91 2.21 -5.21
N GLN A 166 6.39 3.21 -5.91
CA GLN A 166 6.90 3.59 -7.22
C GLN A 166 8.35 4.09 -7.10
N GLY A 167 9.21 3.62 -8.00
CA GLY A 167 10.60 4.06 -8.11
C GLY A 167 11.59 3.40 -7.13
N VAL A 168 11.12 2.52 -6.23
CA VAL A 168 11.99 1.79 -5.28
C VAL A 168 11.56 0.33 -5.13
N ASN A 169 12.52 -0.55 -4.83
CA ASN A 169 12.21 -1.97 -4.61
C ASN A 169 11.56 -2.23 -3.25
N ARG A 170 12.03 -1.54 -2.21
CA ARG A 170 11.55 -1.65 -0.82
C ARG A 170 10.97 -0.32 -0.38
N CYS A 171 9.73 -0.32 0.10
CA CYS A 171 9.11 0.89 0.64
C CYS A 171 9.83 1.41 1.88
N PRO A 172 9.90 2.73 2.08
CA PRO A 172 10.33 3.33 3.34
C PRO A 172 9.48 2.86 4.53
N ASP A 173 10.09 2.67 5.71
CA ASP A 173 9.38 2.15 6.89
C ASP A 173 8.22 3.04 7.35
N VAL A 174 8.27 4.34 7.05
CA VAL A 174 7.18 5.32 7.31
C VAL A 174 5.85 4.91 6.68
N VAL A 175 5.86 4.16 5.57
CA VAL A 175 4.64 3.62 4.95
C VAL A 175 3.85 2.75 5.93
N ASN A 176 4.53 2.11 6.87
CA ASN A 176 3.91 1.21 7.84
C ASN A 176 3.40 1.93 9.09
N THR A 177 3.64 3.24 9.26
CA THR A 177 3.25 4.01 10.46
C THR A 177 1.91 4.76 10.34
N VAL A 178 1.15 4.51 9.27
CA VAL A 178 -0.16 5.15 8.99
C VAL A 178 -1.31 4.63 9.86
#